data_AF-A0A939F9W6-F1
#
_entry.id   AF-A0A939F9W6-F1
#
_cell.length_a   1.000
_cell.length_b   1.000
_cell.length_c   1.000
_cell.angle_alpha   90.00
_cell.angle_beta   90.00
_cell.angle_gamma   90.00
#
_symmetry.space_group_name_H-M   'P 1'
#
loop_
_entity.id
_entity.type
_entity.pdbx_description
1 polymer ?
#
loop_
_entity_poly.entity_id
_entity_poly.type
_entity_poly.pdbx_seq_one_letter_code
_entity_poly.pdbx_strand_id
1 'polypeptide(L)'
;MTVAFSSKRRRAVATLGAVSVGLLALSACDKPTPVATVTVGSNSVHTQASCYNDGKKLEVAKLQGCLQDKDLKTVKVDPDAMLHIGVDPDIADKGWTLLIDGQQKTESSKKTFWSATGGQFFQQNQQTGATPKTATISIVSGTGAKVTGLWSFKLQKDA
;
A
#
# COMPACT_ATOMS: atom_id res chain seq x y z
N MET A 1 16.15 77.79 12.37
CA MET A 1 16.79 76.76 13.20
C MET A 1 15.70 75.81 13.66
N THR A 2 15.68 74.58 13.14
CA THR A 2 14.64 73.58 13.43
C THR A 2 15.16 72.60 14.48
N VAL A 3 14.37 72.39 15.53
CA VAL A 3 14.54 71.27 16.46
C VAL A 3 13.18 70.61 16.69
N ALA A 4 13.15 69.29 16.54
CA ALA A 4 12.12 68.43 17.09
C ALA A 4 12.81 67.13 17.55
N PHE A 5 12.61 66.79 18.82
CA PHE A 5 13.25 65.66 19.48
C PHE A 5 12.38 64.40 19.48
N SER A 6 13.07 63.29 19.26
CA SER A 6 12.91 61.94 19.82
C SER A 6 11.61 61.16 19.62
N SER A 7 11.77 59.98 19.02
CA SER A 7 11.24 58.76 19.63
C SER A 7 12.19 57.58 19.39
N LYS A 8 12.14 56.66 20.34
CA LYS A 8 13.11 55.62 20.69
C LYS A 8 12.80 54.34 19.93
N ARG A 9 13.79 53.70 19.28
CA ARG A 9 13.69 52.25 19.02
C ARG A 9 15.06 51.58 18.94
N ARG A 10 15.25 50.65 19.89
CA ARG A 10 16.33 49.67 19.94
C ARG A 10 16.05 48.53 18.95
N ARG A 11 17.14 47.85 18.59
CA ARG A 11 17.25 46.48 18.03
C ARG A 11 17.07 46.35 16.52
N ALA A 12 18.12 45.85 15.87
CA ALA A 12 18.08 44.52 15.27
C ALA A 12 19.51 44.01 15.05
N VAL A 13 19.92 43.01 15.84
CA VAL A 13 20.99 42.09 15.46
C VAL A 13 20.32 40.99 14.67
N ALA A 14 20.78 40.74 13.44
CA ALA A 14 20.41 39.58 12.66
C ALA A 14 21.70 38.86 12.25
N THR A 15 22.15 37.93 13.08
CA THR A 15 23.14 36.93 12.68
C THR A 15 22.44 35.93 11.78
N LEU A 16 22.70 36.03 10.47
CA LEU A 16 22.29 35.05 9.48
C LEU A 16 23.10 33.76 9.70
N GLY A 17 22.55 32.84 10.50
CA GLY A 17 23.06 31.48 10.62
C GLY A 17 22.65 30.68 9.39
N ALA A 18 23.57 30.51 8.43
CA ALA A 18 23.39 29.57 7.34
C ALA A 18 23.54 28.15 7.90
N VAL A 19 22.42 27.48 8.21
CA VAL A 19 22.42 26.06 8.53
C VAL A 19 22.57 25.31 7.20
N SER A 20 23.81 24.96 6.86
CA SER A 20 24.11 24.04 5.76
C SER A 20 23.66 22.64 6.16
N VAL A 21 22.39 22.30 5.92
CA VAL A 21 21.96 20.91 5.93
C VAL A 21 22.60 20.25 4.72
N GLY A 22 23.73 19.57 4.94
CA GLY A 22 24.33 18.68 3.97
C GLY A 22 23.30 17.62 3.61
N LEU A 23 22.65 17.82 2.47
CA LEU A 23 21.77 16.84 1.87
C LEU A 23 22.67 15.67 1.49
N LEU A 24 22.74 14.69 2.39
CA LEU A 24 23.35 13.41 2.11
C LEU A 24 22.67 12.89 0.84
N ALA A 25 23.42 12.87 -0.25
CA ALA A 25 23.08 12.05 -1.39
C ALA A 25 23.00 10.61 -0.87
N LEU A 26 21.78 10.13 -0.62
CA LEU A 26 21.49 8.71 -0.50
C LEU A 26 21.77 8.08 -1.87
N SER A 27 23.04 7.97 -2.26
CA SER A 27 23.49 7.23 -3.43
C SER A 27 23.55 5.73 -3.12
N ALA A 28 22.43 5.23 -2.61
CA ALA A 28 21.99 3.84 -2.69
C ALA A 28 20.51 3.92 -3.04
N CYS A 29 20.22 4.43 -4.24
CA CYS A 29 18.87 4.47 -4.81
C CYS A 29 18.46 3.07 -5.26
N ASP A 30 18.40 2.10 -4.34
CA ASP A 30 17.48 0.99 -4.52
C ASP A 30 16.08 1.61 -4.46
N LYS A 31 15.40 1.67 -5.62
CA LYS A 31 14.05 2.23 -5.70
C LYS A 31 13.19 1.50 -4.66
N PRO A 32 12.58 2.19 -3.68
CA PRO A 32 11.86 1.49 -2.62
C PRO A 32 10.79 0.59 -3.24
N THR A 33 10.77 -0.68 -2.83
CA THR A 33 9.73 -1.63 -3.25
C THR A 33 8.37 -1.00 -2.96
N PRO A 34 7.50 -0.85 -3.97
CA PRO A 34 6.22 -0.20 -3.75
C PRO A 34 5.39 -0.99 -2.75
N VAL A 35 4.63 -0.26 -1.93
CA VAL A 35 3.96 -0.79 -0.74
C VAL A 35 2.47 -0.90 -1.04
N ALA A 36 1.86 -2.02 -0.62
CA ALA A 36 0.41 -2.14 -0.59
C ALA A 36 -0.07 -1.91 0.84
N THR A 37 -1.19 -1.20 0.96
CA THR A 37 -1.81 -0.87 2.24
C THR A 37 -3.19 -1.50 2.32
N VAL A 38 -3.46 -2.21 3.39
CA VAL A 38 -4.79 -2.74 3.69
C VAL A 38 -5.27 -2.07 4.97
N THR A 39 -6.38 -1.35 4.86
CA THR A 39 -6.99 -0.58 5.96
C THR A 39 -8.37 -1.16 6.28
N VAL A 40 -8.57 -1.60 7.52
CA VAL A 40 -9.85 -2.08 8.06
C VAL A 40 -10.33 -1.06 9.09
N GLY A 41 -11.40 -0.32 8.79
CA GLY A 41 -11.86 0.76 9.67
C GLY A 41 -10.74 1.76 9.97
N SER A 42 -10.34 1.90 11.23
CA SER A 42 -9.23 2.76 11.68
C SER A 42 -7.85 2.07 11.68
N ASN A 43 -7.79 0.76 11.50
CA ASN A 43 -6.56 -0.02 11.56
C ASN A 43 -5.96 -0.15 10.16
N SER A 44 -4.68 0.20 9.99
CA SER A 44 -3.97 0.02 8.72
C SER A 44 -2.80 -0.94 8.89
N VAL A 45 -2.67 -1.90 7.99
CA VAL A 45 -1.53 -2.81 7.90
C VAL A 45 -0.88 -2.65 6.54
N HIS A 46 0.43 -2.43 6.55
CA HIS A 46 1.25 -2.28 5.36
C HIS A 46 2.14 -3.51 5.17
N THR A 47 2.23 -4.00 3.93
CA THR A 47 3.23 -5.03 3.57
C THR A 47 3.99 -4.59 2.33
N GLN A 48 5.27 -4.95 2.34
CA GLN A 48 6.09 -4.91 1.15
C GLN A 48 5.68 -6.04 0.22
N ALA A 49 5.93 -5.87 -1.08
CA ALA A 49 5.58 -6.88 -2.07
C ALA A 49 6.15 -8.24 -1.71
N SER A 50 5.29 -9.26 -1.67
CA SER A 50 5.72 -10.66 -1.58
C SER A 50 6.65 -10.98 -2.75
N CYS A 51 6.36 -10.40 -3.93
CA CYS A 51 7.29 -10.37 -5.06
C CYS A 51 7.15 -9.11 -5.90
N TYR A 52 8.29 -8.53 -6.25
CA TYR A 52 8.38 -7.38 -7.14
C TYR A 52 9.62 -7.53 -8.04
N ASN A 53 9.54 -7.00 -9.25
CA ASN A 53 10.67 -7.01 -10.20
C ASN A 53 10.93 -5.63 -10.78
N ASP A 54 10.91 -4.58 -9.96
CA ASP A 54 11.24 -3.19 -10.38
C ASP A 54 10.40 -2.69 -11.57
N GLY A 55 9.14 -3.10 -11.62
CA GLY A 55 8.24 -2.79 -12.73
C GLY A 55 8.52 -3.56 -14.03
N LYS A 56 9.53 -4.45 -14.04
CA LYS A 56 9.75 -5.43 -15.11
C LYS A 56 8.80 -6.61 -14.94
N LYS A 57 8.61 -7.36 -16.03
CA LYS A 57 7.78 -8.57 -16.02
C LYS A 57 8.35 -9.60 -15.04
N LEU A 58 7.51 -10.13 -14.15
CA LEU A 58 7.81 -11.30 -13.34
C LEU A 58 7.69 -12.55 -14.20
N GLU A 59 8.65 -13.47 -14.07
CA GLU A 59 8.52 -14.79 -14.67
C GLU A 59 7.39 -15.57 -13.98
N VAL A 60 6.67 -16.39 -14.76
CA VAL A 60 5.50 -17.14 -14.28
C VAL A 60 5.88 -18.07 -13.11
N ALA A 61 7.04 -18.72 -13.18
CA ALA A 61 7.54 -19.59 -12.12
C ALA A 61 7.80 -18.82 -10.81
N LYS A 62 8.38 -17.61 -10.91
CA LYS A 62 8.58 -16.73 -9.76
C LYS A 62 7.23 -16.35 -9.17
N LEU A 63 6.29 -15.88 -9.99
CA LEU A 63 4.94 -15.51 -9.56
C LEU A 63 4.19 -16.64 -8.83
N GLN A 64 4.28 -17.88 -9.32
CA GLN A 64 3.70 -19.05 -8.66
C GLN A 64 4.31 -19.31 -7.28
N GLY A 65 5.63 -19.18 -7.14
CA GLY A 65 6.30 -19.29 -5.84
C GLY A 65 5.81 -18.24 -4.84
N CYS A 66 5.58 -17.01 -5.30
CA CYS A 66 5.08 -15.91 -4.45
C CYS A 66 3.64 -16.09 -4.01
N LEU A 67 2.80 -16.72 -4.85
CA LEU A 67 1.42 -17.06 -4.49
C LEU A 67 1.34 -18.15 -3.42
N GLN A 68 2.38 -18.97 -3.29
CA GLN A 68 2.49 -20.04 -2.30
C GLN A 68 3.18 -19.60 -1.00
N ASP A 69 3.51 -18.31 -0.87
CA ASP A 69 4.13 -17.78 0.33
C ASP A 69 3.22 -18.00 1.54
N LYS A 70 3.82 -18.54 2.60
CA LYS A 70 3.11 -18.92 3.83
C LYS A 70 3.28 -17.87 4.93
N ASP A 71 4.24 -16.97 4.81
CA ASP A 71 4.51 -15.95 5.82
C ASP A 71 3.78 -14.64 5.49
N LEU A 72 2.45 -14.73 5.37
CA LEU A 72 1.60 -13.60 5.06
C LEU A 72 1.24 -12.84 6.32
N LYS A 73 1.41 -11.51 6.28
CA LYS A 73 0.89 -10.64 7.34
C LYS A 73 -0.62 -10.85 7.48
N THR A 74 -1.05 -11.14 8.71
CA THR A 74 -2.44 -11.39 9.02
C THR A 74 -3.11 -10.09 9.48
N VAL A 75 -4.30 -9.82 8.93
CA VAL A 75 -5.14 -8.68 9.27
C VAL A 75 -6.49 -9.22 9.75
N LYS A 76 -6.92 -8.78 10.94
CA LYS A 76 -8.26 -9.08 11.43
C LYS A 76 -9.28 -8.18 10.75
N VAL A 77 -10.37 -8.77 10.27
CA VAL A 77 -11.41 -8.09 9.52
C VAL A 77 -12.76 -8.39 10.15
N ASP A 78 -13.39 -7.35 10.67
CA ASP A 78 -14.80 -7.38 11.06
C ASP A 78 -15.67 -7.51 9.78
N PRO A 79 -16.59 -8.49 9.70
CA PRO A 79 -17.48 -8.67 8.55
C PRO A 79 -18.32 -7.44 8.18
N ASP A 80 -18.70 -6.64 9.17
CA ASP A 80 -19.57 -5.47 9.00
C ASP A 80 -18.78 -4.19 8.70
N ALA A 81 -17.45 -4.23 8.88
CA ALA A 81 -16.57 -3.13 8.56
C ALA A 81 -16.26 -3.03 7.06
N MET A 82 -15.95 -1.80 6.62
CA MET A 82 -15.38 -1.54 5.30
C MET A 82 -13.88 -1.82 5.31
N LEU A 83 -13.45 -2.66 4.37
CA LEU A 83 -12.06 -2.91 4.05
C LEU A 83 -11.66 -2.10 2.83
N HIS A 84 -10.64 -1.25 3.00
CA HIS A 84 -10.03 -0.46 1.95
C HIS A 84 -8.67 -1.07 1.58
N ILE A 85 -8.50 -1.38 0.30
CA ILE A 85 -7.25 -1.88 -0.26
C ILE A 85 -6.67 -0.76 -1.09
N GLY A 86 -5.56 -0.20 -0.63
CA GLY A 86 -4.83 0.89 -1.26
C GLY A 86 -3.53 0.42 -1.90
N VAL A 87 -3.21 1.00 -3.04
CA VAL A 87 -1.95 0.80 -3.76
C VAL A 87 -1.32 2.15 -4.09
N ASP A 88 0.02 2.18 -4.16
CA ASP A 88 0.74 3.36 -4.60
C ASP A 88 0.30 3.80 -6.02
N PRO A 89 0.31 5.10 -6.35
CA PRO A 89 -0.03 5.60 -7.69
C PRO A 89 0.75 4.92 -8.82
N ASP A 90 2.04 4.62 -8.61
CA ASP A 90 2.88 3.90 -9.56
C ASP A 90 2.35 2.48 -9.90
N ILE A 91 1.67 1.83 -8.95
CA ILE A 91 0.99 0.53 -9.18
C ILE A 91 -0.33 0.78 -9.93
N ALA A 92 -1.08 1.80 -9.51
CA ALA A 92 -2.36 2.16 -10.10
C ALA A 92 -2.22 2.49 -11.60
N ASP A 93 -1.21 3.25 -11.99
CA ASP A 93 -0.98 3.64 -13.40
C ASP A 93 -0.73 2.44 -14.31
N LYS A 94 -0.05 1.40 -13.80
CA LYS A 94 0.22 0.13 -14.51
C LYS A 94 -1.00 -0.77 -14.61
N GLY A 95 -2.05 -0.47 -13.83
CA GLY A 95 -3.19 -1.33 -13.62
C GLY A 95 -2.90 -2.41 -12.57
N TRP A 96 -3.92 -2.81 -11.83
CA TRP A 96 -3.82 -3.92 -10.90
C TRP A 96 -5.15 -4.65 -10.75
N THR A 97 -5.07 -5.90 -10.32
CA THR A 97 -6.22 -6.78 -10.07
C THR A 97 -6.16 -7.31 -8.65
N LEU A 98 -7.34 -7.49 -8.05
CA LEU A 98 -7.49 -8.15 -6.77
C LEU A 98 -7.89 -9.61 -6.98
N LEU A 99 -7.12 -10.51 -6.38
CA LEU A 99 -7.45 -11.92 -6.24
C LEU A 99 -7.88 -12.20 -4.80
N ILE A 100 -8.88 -13.06 -4.63
CA ILE A 100 -9.25 -13.66 -3.34
C ILE A 100 -9.08 -15.18 -3.49
N ASP A 101 -8.25 -15.77 -2.65
CA ASP A 101 -7.87 -17.19 -2.70
C ASP A 101 -7.42 -17.64 -4.09
N GLY A 102 -6.66 -16.76 -4.77
CA GLY A 102 -6.17 -16.96 -6.13
C GLY A 102 -7.19 -16.75 -7.24
N GLN A 103 -8.47 -16.50 -6.91
CA GLN A 103 -9.52 -16.21 -7.89
C GLN A 103 -9.65 -14.71 -8.13
N GLN A 104 -9.68 -14.31 -9.39
CA GLN A 104 -9.82 -12.89 -9.75
C GLN A 104 -11.22 -12.38 -9.40
N LYS A 105 -11.28 -11.29 -8.64
CA LYS A 105 -12.53 -10.65 -8.22
C LYS A 105 -12.80 -9.33 -8.89
N THR A 106 -11.74 -8.63 -9.30
CA THR A 106 -11.87 -7.36 -10.01
C THR A 106 -11.25 -7.48 -11.39
N GLU A 107 -11.81 -6.76 -12.35
CA GLU A 107 -11.05 -6.42 -13.56
C GLU A 107 -9.86 -5.54 -13.21
N SER A 108 -8.93 -5.39 -14.16
CA SER A 108 -7.78 -4.52 -13.95
C SER A 108 -8.22 -3.07 -13.78
N SER A 109 -7.87 -2.47 -12.66
CA SER A 109 -8.23 -1.11 -12.29
C SER A 109 -6.99 -0.22 -12.29
N LYS A 110 -7.18 1.06 -12.64
CA LYS A 110 -6.18 2.13 -12.45
C LYS A 110 -6.47 3.04 -11.26
N LYS A 111 -7.45 2.70 -10.42
CA LYS A 111 -7.74 3.45 -9.20
C LYS A 111 -6.67 3.14 -8.15
N THR A 112 -6.33 4.09 -7.30
CA THR A 112 -5.38 3.88 -6.20
C THR A 112 -5.98 3.10 -5.03
N PHE A 113 -7.29 2.84 -5.05
CA PHE A 113 -7.96 2.07 -4.03
C PHE A 113 -9.12 1.25 -4.58
N TRP A 114 -9.45 0.20 -3.85
CA TRP A 114 -10.70 -0.55 -3.95
C TRP A 114 -11.26 -0.79 -2.55
N SER A 115 -12.56 -0.98 -2.43
CA SER A 115 -13.20 -1.15 -1.12
C SER A 115 -14.37 -2.11 -1.19
N ALA A 116 -14.52 -2.90 -0.14
CA ALA A 116 -15.64 -3.82 0.04
C ALA A 116 -15.91 -4.05 1.53
N THR A 117 -17.11 -4.55 1.82
CA THR A 117 -17.46 -5.01 3.16
C THR A 117 -16.70 -6.29 3.50
N GLY A 118 -16.26 -6.42 4.76
CA GLY A 118 -15.46 -7.56 5.23
C GLY A 118 -16.14 -8.93 4.98
N GLY A 119 -17.46 -9.01 5.09
CA GLY A 119 -18.22 -10.24 4.86
C GLY A 119 -18.07 -10.80 3.45
N GLN A 120 -17.74 -9.98 2.44
CA GLN A 120 -17.52 -10.44 1.07
C GLN A 120 -16.29 -11.32 0.90
N PHE A 121 -15.32 -11.25 1.84
CA PHE A 121 -14.12 -12.07 1.82
C PHE A 121 -14.31 -13.43 2.48
N PHE A 122 -15.37 -13.61 3.26
CA PHE A 122 -15.65 -14.83 4.02
C PHE A 122 -16.94 -15.52 3.56
N GLN A 123 -17.30 -15.35 2.28
CA GLN A 123 -18.52 -15.95 1.74
C GLN A 123 -18.49 -17.48 1.84
N GLN A 124 -19.65 -18.06 2.13
CA GLN A 124 -19.82 -19.50 2.25
C GLN A 124 -19.43 -20.18 0.93
N ASN A 125 -18.58 -21.20 1.03
CA ASN A 125 -18.25 -22.03 -0.11
C ASN A 125 -19.49 -22.84 -0.52
N GLN A 126 -19.97 -22.62 -1.74
CA GLN A 126 -21.19 -23.24 -2.26
C GLN A 126 -21.09 -24.77 -2.40
N GLN A 127 -19.88 -25.32 -2.50
CA GLN A 127 -19.64 -26.76 -2.67
C GLN A 127 -19.59 -27.49 -1.32
N THR A 128 -19.04 -26.86 -0.29
CA THR A 128 -18.83 -27.51 1.03
C THR A 128 -19.79 -27.03 2.10
N GLY A 129 -20.53 -25.94 1.86
CA GLY A 129 -21.37 -25.29 2.86
C GLY A 129 -20.61 -24.65 4.01
N ALA A 130 -19.27 -24.66 3.99
CA ALA A 130 -18.45 -24.09 5.05
C ALA A 130 -18.22 -22.59 4.83
N THR A 131 -18.32 -21.81 5.91
CA THR A 131 -17.91 -20.41 5.93
C THR A 131 -16.44 -20.32 6.35
N PRO A 132 -15.53 -19.89 5.46
CA PRO A 132 -14.12 -19.81 5.80
C PRO A 132 -13.88 -18.72 6.86
N LYS A 133 -13.04 -19.02 7.85
CA LYS A 133 -12.60 -18.04 8.87
C LYS A 133 -11.41 -17.19 8.41
N THR A 134 -10.81 -17.56 7.28
CA THR A 134 -9.64 -16.89 6.71
C THR A 134 -9.77 -16.83 5.20
N ALA A 135 -9.25 -15.76 4.60
CA ALA A 135 -9.14 -15.61 3.16
C ALA A 135 -7.79 -14.99 2.82
N THR A 136 -7.18 -15.36 1.71
CA THR A 136 -5.96 -14.73 1.23
C THR A 136 -6.33 -13.73 0.15
N ILE A 137 -5.94 -12.47 0.32
CA ILE A 137 -6.04 -11.48 -0.75
C ILE A 137 -4.68 -11.29 -1.41
N SER A 138 -4.68 -11.19 -2.73
CA SER A 138 -3.47 -10.89 -3.49
C SER A 138 -3.72 -9.76 -4.47
N ILE A 139 -2.89 -8.74 -4.41
CA ILE A 139 -2.90 -7.61 -5.33
C ILE A 139 -1.86 -7.92 -6.40
N VAL A 140 -2.29 -8.03 -7.65
CA VAL A 140 -1.42 -8.29 -8.79
C VAL A 140 -1.26 -6.99 -9.57
N SER A 141 -0.05 -6.45 -9.62
CA SER A 141 0.24 -5.26 -10.44
C SER A 141 0.56 -5.67 -11.87
N GLY A 142 -0.03 -4.96 -12.83
CA GLY A 142 0.10 -5.16 -14.26
C GLY A 142 -1.20 -5.60 -14.92
N THR A 143 -1.18 -5.64 -16.25
CA THR A 143 -2.33 -6.00 -17.08
C THR A 143 -2.03 -7.24 -17.93
N GLY A 144 -3.01 -8.14 -18.02
CA GLY A 144 -2.90 -9.37 -18.81
C GLY A 144 -1.66 -10.20 -18.45
N ALA A 145 -0.83 -10.49 -19.45
CA ALA A 145 0.37 -11.31 -19.28
C ALA A 145 1.60 -10.58 -18.72
N LYS A 146 1.50 -9.27 -18.42
CA LYS A 146 2.60 -8.45 -17.89
C LYS A 146 2.39 -8.15 -16.41
N VAL A 147 2.56 -9.17 -15.58
CA VAL A 147 2.57 -9.01 -14.12
C VAL A 147 3.94 -8.48 -13.68
N THR A 148 3.95 -7.46 -12.82
CA THR A 148 5.18 -6.77 -12.36
C THR A 148 5.38 -6.84 -10.84
N GLY A 149 4.31 -7.16 -10.11
CA GLY A 149 4.36 -7.31 -8.66
C GLY A 149 3.17 -8.10 -8.10
N LEU A 150 3.35 -8.67 -6.92
CA LEU A 150 2.36 -9.38 -6.14
C LEU A 150 2.52 -8.99 -4.66
N TRP A 151 1.41 -8.59 -4.03
CA TRP A 151 1.32 -8.36 -2.59
C TRP A 151 0.23 -9.26 -2.03
N SER A 152 0.56 -10.11 -1.07
CA SER A 152 -0.41 -11.02 -0.45
C SER A 152 -0.60 -10.71 1.02
N PHE A 153 -1.85 -10.80 1.47
CA PHE A 153 -2.25 -10.60 2.86
C PHE A 153 -3.18 -11.74 3.27
N LYS A 154 -3.07 -12.17 4.51
CA LYS A 154 -4.04 -13.09 5.09
C LYS A 154 -5.08 -12.29 5.85
N LEU A 155 -6.33 -12.41 5.47
CA LEU A 155 -7.46 -11.90 6.23
C LEU A 155 -7.93 -12.98 7.18
N GLN A 156 -8.17 -12.61 8.43
CA GLN A 156 -8.81 -13.44 9.42
C GLN A 156 -10.09 -12.76 9.86
N LYS A 157 -11.22 -13.48 9.80
CA LYS A 157 -12.49 -12.98 10.28
C LYS A 157 -12.38 -12.69 11.78
N ASP A 158 -12.68 -11.45 12.16
CA ASP A 158 -12.92 -11.09 13.56
C ASP A 158 -14.36 -11.49 13.91
N ALA A 159 -14.54 -12.05 15.12
CA ALA A 159 -15.64 -12.92 15.56
C ALA A 159 -16.99 -12.76 14.83
#